data_AF-A0A934FUA1-F1
#
_entry.id   AF-A0A934FUA1-F1
#
_cell.length_a   1.000
_cell.length_b   1.000
_cell.length_c   1.000
_cell.angle_alpha   90.00
_cell.angle_beta   90.00
_cell.angle_gamma   90.00
#
_symmetry.space_group_name_H-M   'P 1'
#
loop_
_entity.id
_entity.type
_entity.pdbx_description
1 polymer ?
#
loop_
_entity_poly.entity_id
_entity_poly.type
_entity_poly.pdbx_seq_one_letter_code
_entity_poly.pdbx_strand_id
1 'polypeptide(L)'
;MRLSRAVTSFPFAVGLVTALINAQGVQPLSGTYRVGSIGTYFGGPCPTQGPGIVADNGLLTFTPAGAVALTFAVRDVCAGGQVMQITETDSGVYAVGTDGILTLDFDPSNPGTDIARLFVRADGSVALHARTQADPETSQAIAVALSSGMSNSSLLGDYHVARLVLRNDSAGLSSVSDLGVVTFDGAGGFVESGLRHSVAPNGAHVNANYNSAGAYSIGADGTLTVGALPNGAVSHDRELFFWLHAVGLEAGLTVGIRRGTAYTSALARGGWGVTDLDISHGTGPTNPSYYTDFARVELVPLNPTAGLVTGSTIAFETDPSGTTDVSGPLAGIFAINAIGELPLTVGGPTALPARLSADGTFVVGRTLDDWAGGLLLGLHRCAFAQQYGNATPGAAGIAPSLDTGGGFPYLGNAGFALNVSRGVGAAPCILVLAYAPSAGIPLLGGTLWFDPSALLTSVGLVLSGAVGAPGAGSAALPLAIPAIPSLDGARLFQQAFVLDAAAPAGLSMSTGLSFELCR
;
A
#
# COMPACT_ATOMS: atom_id res chain seq x y z
N MET A 1 -14.32 20.30 -12.74
CA MET A 1 -14.58 20.16 -14.19
C MET A 1 -14.95 18.70 -14.42
N ARG A 2 -16.24 18.39 -14.60
CA ARG A 2 -16.74 17.02 -14.81
C ARG A 2 -16.23 16.52 -16.17
N LEU A 3 -15.40 15.48 -16.17
CA LEU A 3 -15.04 14.76 -17.40
C LEU A 3 -16.22 13.87 -17.79
N SER A 4 -17.20 14.47 -18.45
CA SER A 4 -18.09 13.72 -19.33
C SER A 4 -17.39 13.55 -20.68
N ARG A 5 -17.10 12.31 -21.08
CA ARG A 5 -16.95 11.99 -22.52
C ARG A 5 -17.17 10.51 -22.80
N ALA A 6 -18.24 10.25 -23.54
CA ALA A 6 -18.43 9.07 -24.37
C ALA A 6 -17.50 9.13 -25.59
N VAL A 7 -16.88 8.01 -26.01
CA VAL A 7 -16.64 7.61 -27.41
C VAL A 7 -16.39 6.09 -27.50
N THR A 8 -16.84 5.54 -28.62
CA THR A 8 -16.99 4.17 -29.13
C THR A 8 -15.73 3.29 -29.27
N SER A 9 -15.98 1.99 -29.11
CA SER A 9 -15.10 0.81 -29.22
C SER A 9 -14.43 0.55 -30.58
N PHE A 10 -13.18 0.07 -30.56
CA PHE A 10 -12.50 -0.66 -31.65
C PHE A 10 -11.86 -1.97 -31.12
N PRO A 11 -11.97 -3.13 -31.81
CA PRO A 11 -11.43 -4.39 -31.32
C PRO A 11 -10.08 -4.72 -32.00
N PHE A 12 -8.96 -4.55 -31.29
CA PHE A 12 -7.65 -5.05 -31.74
C PHE A 12 -6.71 -5.34 -30.56
N ALA A 13 -7.08 -6.25 -29.64
CA ALA A 13 -6.20 -6.59 -28.51
C ALA A 13 -6.51 -7.98 -27.91
N VAL A 14 -6.13 -9.06 -28.61
CA VAL A 14 -6.06 -10.41 -28.00
C VAL A 14 -4.62 -10.94 -27.96
N GLY A 15 -3.70 -10.40 -28.79
CA GLY A 15 -2.29 -10.80 -28.82
C GLY A 15 -1.35 -10.03 -27.88
N LEU A 16 -1.73 -8.83 -27.40
CA LEU A 16 -0.87 -7.97 -26.57
C LEU A 16 -1.00 -8.27 -25.07
N VAL A 17 -2.13 -8.84 -24.64
CA VAL A 17 -2.45 -9.10 -23.23
C VAL A 17 -1.51 -10.15 -22.62
N THR A 18 -1.09 -11.15 -23.40
CA THR A 18 -0.18 -12.21 -22.91
C THR A 18 1.27 -11.73 -22.73
N ALA A 19 1.68 -10.68 -23.45
CA ALA A 19 3.02 -10.10 -23.31
C ALA A 19 3.14 -9.15 -22.10
N LEU A 20 2.05 -8.49 -21.71
CA LEU A 20 1.99 -7.59 -20.55
C LEU A 20 2.00 -8.34 -19.21
N ILE A 21 1.40 -9.54 -19.14
CA ILE A 21 1.39 -10.36 -17.91
C ILE A 21 2.80 -10.79 -17.49
N ASN A 22 3.71 -11.03 -18.45
CA ASN A 22 5.10 -11.38 -18.16
C ASN A 22 6.00 -10.16 -17.88
N ALA A 23 5.56 -8.94 -18.22
CA ALA A 23 6.36 -7.73 -18.06
C ALA A 23 6.21 -7.09 -16.68
N GLN A 24 5.16 -7.43 -15.91
CA GLN A 24 4.88 -6.77 -14.64
C GLN A 24 5.83 -7.17 -13.50
N GLY A 25 6.64 -8.23 -13.61
CA GLY A 25 7.64 -8.61 -12.59
C GLY A 25 7.08 -8.90 -11.17
N VAL A 26 5.75 -8.85 -11.03
CA VAL A 26 4.97 -8.85 -9.79
C VAL A 26 3.71 -9.68 -10.04
N GLN A 27 3.22 -10.41 -9.03
CA GLN A 27 1.92 -11.08 -9.14
C GLN A 27 0.83 -10.05 -9.47
N PRO A 28 0.12 -10.19 -10.59
CA PRO A 28 -0.92 -9.24 -10.95
C PRO A 28 -2.00 -9.28 -9.87
N LEU A 29 -2.43 -8.10 -9.44
CA LEU A 29 -3.53 -7.98 -8.48
C LEU A 29 -4.78 -8.63 -9.09
N SER A 30 -5.53 -9.32 -8.24
CA SER A 30 -6.79 -9.92 -8.66
C SER A 30 -7.81 -9.86 -7.53
N GLY A 31 -9.08 -9.86 -7.91
CA GLY A 31 -10.20 -9.83 -6.97
C GLY A 31 -10.72 -8.43 -6.72
N THR A 32 -11.58 -8.33 -5.71
CA THR A 32 -12.33 -7.10 -5.39
C THR A 32 -11.88 -6.57 -4.05
N TYR A 33 -11.72 -5.27 -3.99
CA TYR A 33 -11.33 -4.51 -2.81
C TYR A 33 -12.50 -3.62 -2.44
N ARG A 34 -12.77 -3.51 -1.14
CA ARG A 34 -13.59 -2.41 -0.63
C ARG A 34 -12.71 -1.19 -0.50
N VAL A 35 -13.17 -0.06 -1.00
CA VAL A 35 -12.43 1.20 -0.93
C VAL A 35 -13.23 2.24 -0.16
N GLY A 36 -12.55 2.95 0.72
CA GLY A 36 -13.06 4.14 1.40
C GLY A 36 -12.13 5.31 1.21
N SER A 37 -12.67 6.46 0.79
CA SER A 37 -11.94 7.73 0.70
C SER A 37 -12.59 8.80 1.58
N ILE A 38 -11.77 9.77 1.99
CA ILE A 38 -12.23 11.04 2.52
C ILE A 38 -11.39 12.16 1.92
N GLY A 39 -12.01 13.30 1.67
CA GLY A 39 -11.30 14.45 1.12
C GLY A 39 -12.13 15.72 1.11
N THR A 40 -11.59 16.72 0.43
CA THR A 40 -12.23 18.01 0.21
C THR A 40 -11.97 18.49 -1.21
N TYR A 41 -12.85 19.34 -1.73
CA TYR A 41 -12.66 19.95 -3.04
C TYR A 41 -13.15 21.40 -3.10
N PHE A 42 -12.66 22.13 -4.10
CA PHE A 42 -13.15 23.44 -4.48
C PHE A 42 -13.81 23.42 -5.87
N GLY A 43 -15.02 23.98 -5.98
CA GLY A 43 -15.69 24.13 -7.28
C GLY A 43 -16.29 22.82 -7.86
N GLY A 44 -16.66 21.89 -6.99
CA GLY A 44 -17.33 20.63 -7.37
C GLY A 44 -18.84 20.75 -7.53
N PRO A 45 -19.61 19.65 -7.37
CA PRO A 45 -21.04 19.62 -7.67
C PRO A 45 -21.92 20.44 -6.73
N CYS A 46 -21.37 20.94 -5.61
CA CYS A 46 -22.12 21.74 -4.65
C CYS A 46 -22.65 23.03 -5.28
N PRO A 47 -23.92 23.41 -5.02
CA PRO A 47 -24.55 24.56 -5.65
C PRO A 47 -23.95 25.91 -5.21
N THR A 48 -23.29 25.95 -4.06
CA THR A 48 -22.56 27.12 -3.55
C THR A 48 -21.08 26.97 -3.86
N GLN A 49 -20.41 28.07 -4.23
CA GLN A 49 -18.96 28.11 -4.52
C GLN A 49 -18.09 28.02 -3.25
N GLY A 50 -18.41 27.08 -2.35
CA GLY A 50 -17.66 26.82 -1.12
C GLY A 50 -16.88 25.49 -1.19
N PRO A 51 -16.04 25.21 -0.18
CA PRO A 51 -15.42 23.90 -0.04
C PRO A 51 -16.51 22.84 0.14
N GLY A 52 -16.37 21.72 -0.55
CA GLY A 52 -17.16 20.51 -0.31
C GLY A 52 -16.30 19.47 0.42
N ILE A 53 -16.93 18.65 1.24
CA ILE A 53 -16.33 17.41 1.75
C ILE A 53 -16.77 16.28 0.84
N VAL A 54 -15.87 15.38 0.49
CA VAL A 54 -16.18 14.15 -0.22
C VAL A 54 -15.88 12.94 0.67
N ALA A 55 -16.76 11.94 0.62
CA ALA A 55 -16.51 10.64 1.21
C ALA A 55 -17.07 9.55 0.30
N ASP A 56 -16.18 8.69 -0.21
CA ASP A 56 -16.54 7.69 -1.20
C ASP A 56 -16.39 6.30 -0.63
N ASN A 57 -17.37 5.47 -0.90
CA ASN A 57 -17.35 4.08 -0.49
C ASN A 57 -17.73 3.21 -1.66
N GLY A 58 -16.89 2.24 -1.98
CA GLY A 58 -17.05 1.50 -3.22
C GLY A 58 -16.25 0.23 -3.33
N LEU A 59 -16.16 -0.22 -4.57
CA LEU A 59 -15.45 -1.42 -4.97
C LEU A 59 -14.40 -1.06 -6.02
N LEU A 60 -13.20 -1.62 -5.85
CA LEU A 60 -12.13 -1.59 -6.82
C LEU A 60 -11.81 -3.04 -7.21
N THR A 61 -11.97 -3.40 -8.47
CA THR A 61 -11.80 -4.77 -8.96
C THR A 61 -10.64 -4.85 -9.92
N PHE A 62 -9.69 -5.73 -9.62
CA PHE A 62 -8.53 -6.00 -10.45
C PHE A 62 -8.69 -7.31 -11.20
N THR A 63 -8.22 -7.32 -12.43
CA THR A 63 -8.09 -8.55 -13.22
C THR A 63 -6.60 -8.92 -13.36
N PRO A 64 -6.27 -10.22 -13.43
CA PRO A 64 -4.90 -10.65 -13.73
C PRO A 64 -4.34 -10.13 -15.07
N ALA A 65 -5.21 -9.64 -15.96
CA ALA A 65 -4.86 -9.10 -17.26
C ALA A 65 -4.41 -7.62 -17.22
N GLY A 66 -4.28 -7.02 -16.03
CA GLY A 66 -3.85 -5.63 -15.88
C GLY A 66 -4.98 -4.60 -16.00
N ALA A 67 -6.25 -5.02 -16.02
CA ALA A 67 -7.39 -4.10 -16.02
C ALA A 67 -7.91 -3.85 -14.59
N VAL A 68 -8.37 -2.63 -14.34
CA VAL A 68 -9.00 -2.20 -13.10
C VAL A 68 -10.39 -1.60 -13.39
N ALA A 69 -11.35 -1.86 -12.51
CA ALA A 69 -12.68 -1.26 -12.55
C ALA A 69 -13.04 -0.70 -11.18
N LEU A 70 -13.69 0.46 -11.16
CA LEU A 70 -14.02 1.22 -9.98
C LEU A 70 -15.52 1.50 -9.95
N THR A 71 -16.13 1.40 -8.77
CA THR A 71 -17.52 1.82 -8.54
C THR A 71 -17.66 2.41 -7.15
N PHE A 72 -17.97 3.71 -7.06
CA PHE A 72 -18.14 4.45 -5.83
C PHE A 72 -19.56 4.92 -5.61
N ALA A 73 -20.02 4.87 -4.36
CA ALA A 73 -21.06 5.75 -3.86
C ALA A 73 -20.37 6.96 -3.22
N VAL A 74 -20.38 8.07 -3.94
CA VAL A 74 -19.80 9.35 -3.54
C VAL A 74 -20.83 10.11 -2.71
N ARG A 75 -20.39 10.64 -1.58
CA ARG A 75 -21.18 11.54 -0.74
C ARG A 75 -20.48 12.88 -0.61
N ASP A 76 -21.11 13.89 -1.20
CA ASP A 76 -20.69 15.28 -1.09
C ASP A 76 -21.43 15.94 0.08
N VAL A 77 -20.69 16.51 1.04
CA VAL A 77 -21.25 17.38 2.07
C VAL A 77 -20.91 18.83 1.74
N CYS A 78 -21.91 19.53 1.21
CA CYS A 78 -21.83 20.94 0.84
C CYS A 78 -21.93 21.86 2.06
N ALA A 79 -21.52 23.12 1.87
CA ALA A 79 -21.65 24.16 2.86
C ALA A 79 -23.11 24.28 3.35
N GLY A 80 -23.29 24.34 4.68
CA GLY A 80 -24.61 24.36 5.31
C GLY A 80 -25.31 23.00 5.37
N GLY A 81 -24.62 21.90 5.07
CA GLY A 81 -25.10 20.54 5.37
C GLY A 81 -25.91 19.84 4.31
N GLN A 82 -26.00 20.41 3.11
CA GLN A 82 -26.63 19.72 2.00
C GLN A 82 -25.76 18.52 1.61
N VAL A 83 -26.33 17.32 1.71
CA VAL A 83 -25.68 16.09 1.26
C VAL A 83 -26.17 15.74 -0.14
N MET A 84 -25.25 15.54 -1.07
CA MET A 84 -25.55 14.92 -2.36
C MET A 84 -24.93 13.53 -2.41
N GLN A 85 -25.62 12.63 -3.09
CA GLN A 85 -25.13 11.27 -3.29
C GLN A 85 -25.16 10.97 -4.78
N ILE A 86 -24.01 10.58 -5.33
CA ILE A 86 -23.86 10.16 -6.72
C ILE A 86 -23.18 8.79 -6.76
N THR A 87 -23.46 8.03 -7.80
CA THR A 87 -22.71 6.80 -8.10
C THR A 87 -21.76 7.10 -9.23
N GLU A 88 -20.48 6.84 -9.00
CA GLU A 88 -19.44 6.98 -10.00
C GLU A 88 -18.89 5.61 -10.37
N THR A 89 -18.57 5.45 -11.65
CA THR A 89 -17.97 4.23 -12.17
C THR A 89 -16.85 4.61 -13.10
N ASP A 90 -15.73 3.91 -12.99
CA ASP A 90 -14.57 4.12 -13.86
C ASP A 90 -13.89 2.80 -14.21
N SER A 91 -13.04 2.81 -15.23
CA SER A 91 -12.26 1.64 -15.63
C SER A 91 -10.97 2.05 -16.31
N GLY A 92 -9.90 1.31 -16.04
CA GLY A 92 -8.58 1.64 -16.53
C GLY A 92 -7.65 0.43 -16.61
N VAL A 93 -6.37 0.72 -16.67
CA VAL A 93 -5.29 -0.26 -16.53
C VAL A 93 -4.52 0.01 -15.25
N TYR A 94 -3.77 -1.00 -14.81
CA TYR A 94 -2.87 -0.82 -13.69
C TYR A 94 -1.50 -1.45 -13.94
N ALA A 95 -0.51 -0.91 -13.24
CA ALA A 95 0.83 -1.46 -13.16
C ALA A 95 1.34 -1.40 -11.73
N VAL A 96 2.02 -2.44 -11.25
CA VAL A 96 2.71 -2.44 -9.96
C VAL A 96 4.20 -2.27 -10.23
N GLY A 97 4.78 -1.18 -9.74
CA GLY A 97 6.22 -0.93 -9.82
C GLY A 97 7.00 -1.85 -8.87
N THR A 98 8.28 -2.05 -9.15
CA THR A 98 9.23 -2.81 -8.30
C THR A 98 9.52 -2.14 -6.95
N ASP A 99 8.86 -1.03 -6.66
CA ASP A 99 8.90 -0.28 -5.42
C ASP A 99 7.63 -0.43 -4.58
N GLY A 100 6.66 -1.25 -4.98
CA GLY A 100 5.39 -1.41 -4.24
C GLY A 100 4.37 -0.34 -4.59
N ILE A 101 4.66 0.55 -5.54
CA ILE A 101 3.69 1.54 -6.00
C ILE A 101 2.83 0.93 -7.10
N LEU A 102 1.54 0.81 -6.81
CA LEU A 102 0.50 0.58 -7.79
C LEU A 102 0.14 1.90 -8.46
N THR A 103 0.26 1.95 -9.78
CA THR A 103 -0.26 3.05 -10.60
C THR A 103 -1.53 2.55 -11.30
N LEU A 104 -2.63 3.25 -11.08
CA LEU A 104 -3.86 3.11 -11.85
C LEU A 104 -3.87 4.20 -12.92
N ASP A 105 -4.27 3.86 -14.14
CA ASP A 105 -4.46 4.80 -15.24
C ASP A 105 -5.89 4.64 -15.77
N PHE A 106 -6.75 5.60 -15.45
CA PHE A 106 -8.16 5.61 -15.80
C PHE A 106 -8.41 6.19 -17.21
N ASP A 107 -7.39 6.75 -17.87
CA ASP A 107 -7.45 7.13 -19.28
C ASP A 107 -6.36 6.39 -20.08
N PRO A 108 -6.52 5.07 -20.31
CA PRO A 108 -5.55 4.31 -21.08
C PRO A 108 -5.42 4.77 -22.54
N SER A 109 -6.32 5.63 -23.03
CA SER A 109 -6.19 6.24 -24.35
C SER A 109 -5.20 7.40 -24.38
N ASN A 110 -4.93 8.03 -23.22
CA ASN A 110 -3.94 9.08 -23.00
C ASN A 110 -3.07 8.75 -21.77
N PRO A 111 -2.15 7.78 -21.85
CA PRO A 111 -1.45 7.29 -20.66
C PRO A 111 -0.78 8.39 -19.84
N GLY A 112 -1.00 8.36 -18.52
CA GLY A 112 -0.41 9.31 -17.58
C GLY A 112 -1.24 10.58 -17.32
N THR A 113 -2.37 10.79 -18.00
CA THR A 113 -3.20 11.99 -17.76
C THR A 113 -4.16 11.85 -16.60
N ASP A 114 -4.63 10.64 -16.29
CA ASP A 114 -5.53 10.36 -15.18
C ASP A 114 -4.98 9.20 -14.35
N ILE A 115 -4.03 9.53 -13.48
CA ILE A 115 -3.32 8.52 -12.68
C ILE A 115 -3.59 8.65 -11.19
N ALA A 116 -3.81 7.50 -10.57
CA ALA A 116 -3.80 7.34 -9.12
C ALA A 116 -2.60 6.49 -8.70
N ARG A 117 -1.94 6.86 -7.60
CA ARG A 117 -0.78 6.12 -7.07
C ARG A 117 -1.09 5.61 -5.67
N LEU A 118 -0.86 4.31 -5.48
CA LEU A 118 -1.14 3.64 -4.23
C LEU A 118 0.10 2.90 -3.75
N PHE A 119 0.33 2.89 -2.43
CA PHE A 119 1.18 1.88 -1.81
C PHE A 119 0.35 0.63 -1.60
N VAL A 120 0.87 -0.54 -1.98
CA VAL A 120 0.20 -1.82 -1.77
C VAL A 120 1.00 -2.63 -0.76
N ARG A 121 0.32 -3.24 0.22
CA ARG A 121 0.93 -4.21 1.13
C ARG A 121 1.49 -5.39 0.34
N ALA A 122 2.55 -5.99 0.83
CA ALA A 122 3.21 -7.12 0.19
C ALA A 122 2.32 -8.37 -0.02
N ASP A 123 1.26 -8.54 0.75
CA ASP A 123 0.30 -9.63 0.52
C ASP A 123 -0.81 -9.24 -0.48
N GLY A 124 -0.79 -8.00 -1.00
CA GLY A 124 -1.84 -7.43 -1.83
C GLY A 124 -3.13 -7.10 -1.08
N SER A 125 -3.20 -7.29 0.23
CA SER A 125 -4.48 -7.22 0.96
C SER A 125 -4.96 -5.80 1.25
N VAL A 126 -4.06 -4.81 1.23
CA VAL A 126 -4.38 -3.41 1.48
C VAL A 126 -3.63 -2.51 0.53
N ALA A 127 -4.29 -1.44 0.09
CA ALA A 127 -3.64 -0.34 -0.61
C ALA A 127 -3.99 1.01 0.03
N LEU A 128 -3.00 1.90 0.10
CA LEU A 128 -3.15 3.28 0.57
C LEU A 128 -2.95 4.23 -0.59
N HIS A 129 -3.88 5.15 -0.78
CA HIS A 129 -3.82 6.21 -1.78
C HIS A 129 -3.74 7.57 -1.09
N ALA A 130 -2.87 8.41 -1.59
CA ALA A 130 -3.01 9.86 -1.51
C ALA A 130 -2.85 10.39 -2.93
N ARG A 131 -3.63 11.41 -3.26
CA ARG A 131 -3.66 11.94 -4.62
C ARG A 131 -2.31 12.61 -4.97
N THR A 132 -1.85 12.44 -6.20
CA THR A 132 -0.55 12.96 -6.67
C THR A 132 -0.63 13.82 -7.94
N GLN A 133 -1.83 14.30 -8.31
CA GLN A 133 -2.05 15.14 -9.49
C GLN A 133 -2.77 16.44 -9.12
N ALA A 134 -2.59 17.46 -9.96
CA ALA A 134 -3.22 18.78 -9.83
C ALA A 134 -4.72 18.74 -10.19
N ASP A 135 -5.52 18.12 -9.33
CA ASP A 135 -6.97 18.27 -9.33
C ASP A 135 -7.38 19.11 -8.12
N PRO A 136 -8.44 19.93 -8.21
CA PRO A 136 -8.97 20.69 -7.08
C PRO A 136 -9.41 19.88 -5.85
N GLU A 137 -9.44 18.54 -5.93
CA GLU A 137 -9.78 17.68 -4.78
C GLU A 137 -8.54 17.03 -4.13
N THR A 138 -8.45 17.21 -2.82
CA THR A 138 -7.48 16.62 -1.90
C THR A 138 -8.12 15.45 -1.17
N SER A 139 -7.65 14.23 -1.39
CA SER A 139 -8.23 13.04 -0.75
C SER A 139 -7.21 11.97 -0.38
N GLN A 140 -7.54 11.23 0.67
CA GLN A 140 -6.84 10.04 1.12
C GLN A 140 -7.81 8.86 1.08
N ALA A 141 -7.34 7.72 0.58
CA ALA A 141 -8.15 6.52 0.49
C ALA A 141 -7.41 5.28 0.99
N ILE A 142 -8.19 4.33 1.47
CA ILE A 142 -7.76 3.00 1.86
C ILE A 142 -8.60 1.96 1.10
N ALA A 143 -7.93 0.97 0.55
CA ALA A 143 -8.55 -0.16 -0.13
C ALA A 143 -8.18 -1.44 0.60
N VAL A 144 -9.13 -2.32 0.89
CA VAL A 144 -8.91 -3.62 1.54
C VAL A 144 -9.51 -4.72 0.69
N ALA A 145 -8.70 -5.73 0.34
CA ALA A 145 -9.14 -6.89 -0.42
C ALA A 145 -10.23 -7.65 0.35
N LEU A 146 -11.34 -7.93 -0.33
CA LEU A 146 -12.41 -8.75 0.22
C LEU A 146 -11.94 -10.21 0.33
N SER A 147 -12.34 -10.87 1.40
CA SER A 147 -11.92 -12.24 1.73
C SER A 147 -13.08 -13.08 2.22
N SER A 148 -13.10 -14.36 1.87
CA SER A 148 -14.19 -15.26 2.26
C SER A 148 -14.02 -15.81 3.68
N GLY A 149 -15.11 -16.15 4.35
CA GLY A 149 -15.11 -16.85 5.64
C GLY A 149 -15.03 -15.92 6.85
N MET A 150 -15.31 -14.63 6.66
CA MET A 150 -15.32 -13.64 7.74
C MET A 150 -16.64 -13.65 8.51
N SER A 151 -16.60 -13.18 9.76
CA SER A 151 -17.77 -13.06 10.64
C SER A 151 -17.49 -12.01 11.72
N ASN A 152 -18.46 -11.67 12.57
CA ASN A 152 -18.26 -10.72 13.67
C ASN A 152 -17.07 -11.11 14.57
N SER A 153 -16.84 -12.41 14.77
CA SER A 153 -15.71 -12.93 15.55
C SER A 153 -14.34 -12.62 14.93
N SER A 154 -14.29 -12.28 13.64
CA SER A 154 -13.06 -11.87 12.97
C SER A 154 -12.47 -10.59 13.55
N LEU A 155 -13.29 -9.70 14.14
CA LEU A 155 -12.81 -8.48 14.79
C LEU A 155 -12.67 -8.58 16.31
N LEU A 156 -12.89 -9.74 16.94
CA LEU A 156 -12.81 -9.87 18.41
C LEU A 156 -11.47 -9.34 18.95
N GLY A 157 -11.53 -8.37 19.88
CA GLY A 157 -10.37 -7.82 20.57
C GLY A 157 -10.20 -6.30 20.45
N ASP A 158 -9.02 -5.83 20.82
CA ASP A 158 -8.66 -4.41 20.87
C ASP A 158 -7.90 -3.96 19.61
N TYR A 159 -8.27 -2.80 19.10
CA TYR A 159 -7.65 -2.14 17.96
C TYR A 159 -7.29 -0.71 18.32
N HIS A 160 -6.09 -0.29 17.97
CA HIS A 160 -5.75 1.13 17.90
C HIS A 160 -6.49 1.76 16.74
N VAL A 161 -7.10 2.93 16.96
CA VAL A 161 -7.81 3.64 15.90
C VAL A 161 -7.28 5.05 15.73
N ALA A 162 -7.18 5.46 14.47
CA ALA A 162 -7.09 6.85 14.05
C ALA A 162 -8.33 7.18 13.23
N ARG A 163 -8.86 8.39 13.42
CA ARG A 163 -10.02 8.85 12.67
C ARG A 163 -9.86 10.31 12.31
N LEU A 164 -10.21 10.64 11.08
CA LEU A 164 -10.46 12.01 10.63
C LEU A 164 -11.95 12.18 10.36
N VAL A 165 -12.55 13.24 10.88
CA VAL A 165 -13.91 13.68 10.57
C VAL A 165 -13.85 15.13 10.11
N LEU A 166 -14.45 15.40 8.96
CA LEU A 166 -14.61 16.72 8.39
C LEU A 166 -16.05 17.16 8.60
N ARG A 167 -16.26 18.43 8.94
CA ARG A 167 -17.59 18.99 9.13
C ARG A 167 -17.73 20.29 8.37
N ASN A 168 -18.80 20.42 7.59
CA ASN A 168 -19.06 21.60 6.78
C ASN A 168 -20.33 22.29 7.27
N ASP A 169 -20.20 23.08 8.34
CA ASP A 169 -21.31 23.80 8.93
C ASP A 169 -21.48 25.19 8.28
N SER A 170 -22.36 26.02 8.84
CA SER A 170 -22.56 27.39 8.33
C SER A 170 -21.44 28.36 8.72
N ALA A 171 -20.60 28.02 9.69
CA ALA A 171 -19.43 28.79 10.11
C ALA A 171 -18.17 28.42 9.31
N GLY A 172 -18.17 27.26 8.65
CA GLY A 172 -17.15 26.84 7.70
C GLY A 172 -16.74 25.38 7.90
N LEU A 173 -15.59 25.02 7.34
CA LEU A 173 -15.03 23.69 7.53
C LEU A 173 -14.32 23.58 8.89
N SER A 174 -14.64 22.53 9.65
CA SER A 174 -13.88 22.08 10.80
C SER A 174 -13.38 20.65 10.62
N SER A 175 -12.31 20.31 11.32
CA SER A 175 -11.75 18.96 11.34
C SER A 175 -11.72 18.40 12.77
N VAL A 176 -11.80 17.08 12.86
CA VAL A 176 -11.68 16.34 14.10
C VAL A 176 -10.78 15.14 13.85
N SER A 177 -9.70 15.04 14.61
CA SER A 177 -8.75 13.93 14.56
C SER A 177 -8.74 13.16 15.89
N ASP A 178 -9.32 11.98 15.89
CA ASP A 178 -9.37 11.10 17.06
C ASP A 178 -8.20 10.10 17.02
N LEU A 179 -7.63 9.82 18.20
CA LEU A 179 -6.73 8.69 18.43
C LEU A 179 -7.21 7.92 19.65
N GLY A 180 -7.41 6.61 19.51
CA GLY A 180 -8.08 5.84 20.56
C GLY A 180 -7.90 4.33 20.46
N VAL A 181 -8.80 3.63 21.14
CA VAL A 181 -8.95 2.18 21.13
C VAL A 181 -10.42 1.83 20.89
N VAL A 182 -10.65 0.90 19.97
CA VAL A 182 -11.93 0.21 19.80
C VAL A 182 -11.78 -1.23 20.28
N THR A 183 -12.68 -1.67 21.14
CA THR A 183 -12.81 -3.07 21.57
C THR A 183 -14.09 -3.66 20.98
N PHE A 184 -13.94 -4.67 20.13
CA PHE A 184 -15.08 -5.43 19.59
C PHE A 184 -15.34 -6.68 20.43
N ASP A 185 -16.61 -7.00 20.65
CA ASP A 185 -17.04 -8.15 21.44
C ASP A 185 -17.13 -9.48 20.66
N GLY A 186 -16.94 -9.44 19.33
CA GLY A 186 -17.10 -10.60 18.44
C GLY A 186 -18.55 -11.03 18.17
N ALA A 187 -19.51 -10.40 18.83
CA ALA A 187 -20.95 -10.67 18.74
C ALA A 187 -21.72 -9.57 17.98
N GLY A 188 -21.08 -8.45 17.66
CA GLY A 188 -21.67 -7.34 16.91
C GLY A 188 -21.80 -6.05 17.71
N GLY A 189 -21.22 -5.97 18.91
CA GLY A 189 -21.08 -4.76 19.70
C GLY A 189 -19.62 -4.28 19.78
N PHE A 190 -19.43 -2.97 19.89
CA PHE A 190 -18.12 -2.39 20.17
C PHE A 190 -18.21 -1.23 21.17
N VAL A 191 -17.10 -1.02 21.88
CA VAL A 191 -16.87 0.16 22.71
C VAL A 191 -15.62 0.86 22.19
N GLU A 192 -15.66 2.17 22.11
CA GLU A 192 -14.56 3.00 21.66
C GLU A 192 -14.25 4.07 22.70
N SER A 193 -12.98 4.35 22.92
CA SER A 193 -12.52 5.42 23.81
C SER A 193 -11.22 6.03 23.29
N GLY A 194 -10.98 7.32 23.57
CA GLY A 194 -9.73 7.95 23.16
C GLY A 194 -9.67 9.44 23.41
N LEU A 195 -8.74 10.09 22.73
CA LEU A 195 -8.53 11.52 22.75
C LEU A 195 -8.93 12.12 21.40
N ARG A 196 -9.90 13.02 21.45
CA ARG A 196 -10.35 13.84 20.33
C ARG A 196 -9.57 15.13 20.26
N HIS A 197 -9.04 15.45 19.09
CA HIS A 197 -8.57 16.78 18.74
C HIS A 197 -9.57 17.42 17.77
N SER A 198 -10.05 18.62 18.04
CA SER A 198 -11.00 19.32 17.16
C SER A 198 -10.47 20.69 16.81
N VAL A 199 -10.50 21.03 15.53
CA VAL A 199 -10.11 22.34 14.99
C VAL A 199 -11.35 23.01 14.42
N ALA A 200 -11.80 24.07 15.09
CA ALA A 200 -12.94 24.87 14.63
C ALA A 200 -12.56 25.75 13.42
N PRO A 201 -13.53 26.28 12.65
CA PRO A 201 -13.23 27.07 11.46
C PRO A 201 -12.40 28.34 11.71
N ASN A 202 -12.38 28.83 12.96
CA ASN A 202 -11.57 29.97 13.39
C ASN A 202 -10.17 29.59 13.90
N GLY A 203 -9.74 28.34 13.72
CA GLY A 203 -8.48 27.82 14.24
C GLY A 203 -8.48 27.62 15.76
N ALA A 204 -9.63 27.55 16.43
CA ALA A 204 -9.67 27.20 17.84
C ALA A 204 -9.56 25.68 18.02
N HIS A 205 -8.62 25.25 18.87
CA HIS A 205 -8.34 23.84 19.11
C HIS A 205 -8.92 23.38 20.45
N VAL A 206 -9.55 22.20 20.46
CA VAL A 206 -10.06 21.56 21.67
C VAL A 206 -9.59 20.12 21.73
N ASN A 207 -8.96 19.75 22.85
CA ASN A 207 -8.67 18.36 23.19
C ASN A 207 -9.69 17.87 24.20
N ALA A 208 -10.37 16.76 23.91
CA ALA A 208 -11.37 16.18 24.80
C ALA A 208 -11.28 14.65 24.78
N ASN A 209 -11.50 14.01 25.93
CA ASN A 209 -11.72 12.58 25.94
C ASN A 209 -13.08 12.27 25.30
N TYR A 210 -13.16 11.18 24.56
CA TYR A 210 -14.42 10.69 24.01
C TYR A 210 -14.60 9.21 24.36
N ASN A 211 -15.87 8.81 24.50
CA ASN A 211 -16.28 7.43 24.66
C ASN A 211 -17.56 7.22 23.85
N SER A 212 -17.62 6.15 23.08
CA SER A 212 -18.78 5.76 22.28
C SER A 212 -18.97 4.25 22.33
N ALA A 213 -20.18 3.81 22.05
CA ALA A 213 -20.48 2.40 21.85
C ALA A 213 -21.43 2.28 20.66
N GLY A 214 -21.36 1.15 19.97
CA GLY A 214 -22.18 0.93 18.79
C GLY A 214 -22.34 -0.54 18.45
N ALA A 215 -23.04 -0.77 17.35
CA ALA A 215 -23.21 -2.09 16.77
C ALA A 215 -22.48 -2.16 15.43
N TYR A 216 -22.02 -3.37 15.09
CA TYR A 216 -21.38 -3.68 13.83
C TYR A 216 -21.82 -5.05 13.31
N SER A 217 -21.61 -5.27 12.01
CA SER A 217 -21.66 -6.60 11.42
C SER A 217 -20.57 -6.78 10.38
N ILE A 218 -20.13 -8.02 10.21
CA ILE A 218 -19.14 -8.42 9.19
C ILE A 218 -19.77 -9.42 8.25
N GLY A 219 -19.82 -9.07 6.97
CA GLY A 219 -20.20 -9.95 5.89
C GLY A 219 -19.20 -11.09 5.70
N ALA A 220 -19.63 -12.19 5.09
CA ALA A 220 -18.77 -13.34 4.82
C ALA A 220 -17.57 -13.01 3.92
N ASP A 221 -17.67 -11.92 3.16
CA ASP A 221 -16.65 -11.33 2.27
C ASP A 221 -15.70 -10.34 3.00
N GLY A 222 -15.88 -10.13 4.29
CA GLY A 222 -15.11 -9.15 5.07
C GLY A 222 -15.66 -7.72 5.03
N THR A 223 -16.81 -7.48 4.37
CA THR A 223 -17.46 -6.16 4.39
C THR A 223 -17.87 -5.81 5.82
N LEU A 224 -17.38 -4.67 6.34
CA LEU A 224 -17.75 -4.13 7.64
C LEU A 224 -18.92 -3.15 7.50
N THR A 225 -19.92 -3.32 8.34
CA THR A 225 -21.07 -2.43 8.47
C THR A 225 -21.11 -1.85 9.87
N VAL A 226 -20.99 -0.54 10.00
CA VAL A 226 -21.22 0.21 11.24
C VAL A 226 -22.39 1.16 11.01
N GLY A 227 -23.49 0.96 11.73
CA GLY A 227 -24.74 1.67 11.48
C GLY A 227 -25.58 1.03 10.36
N ALA A 228 -26.19 1.85 9.50
CA ALA A 228 -27.20 1.39 8.54
C ALA A 228 -26.67 0.94 7.17
N LEU A 229 -25.41 1.23 6.84
CA LEU A 229 -24.86 0.99 5.50
C LEU A 229 -23.51 0.28 5.57
N PRO A 230 -23.21 -0.65 4.65
CA PRO A 230 -21.89 -1.24 4.53
C PRO A 230 -20.93 -0.13 4.15
N ASN A 231 -19.98 0.16 5.04
CA ASN A 231 -19.16 1.36 4.99
C ASN A 231 -17.69 1.08 5.23
N GLY A 232 -17.29 -0.18 5.30
CA GLY A 232 -15.93 -0.56 5.62
C GLY A 232 -15.56 -1.96 5.16
N ALA A 233 -14.35 -2.38 5.51
CA ALA A 233 -13.89 -3.75 5.36
C ALA A 233 -12.85 -4.11 6.42
N VAL A 234 -12.63 -5.41 6.56
CA VAL A 234 -11.63 -6.02 7.44
C VAL A 234 -10.64 -6.78 6.56
N SER A 235 -9.34 -6.60 6.82
CA SER A 235 -8.30 -7.35 6.13
C SER A 235 -8.41 -8.85 6.44
N HIS A 236 -8.00 -9.70 5.50
CA HIS A 236 -8.15 -11.15 5.63
C HIS A 236 -7.42 -11.75 6.85
N ASP A 237 -6.31 -11.14 7.25
CA ASP A 237 -5.52 -11.49 8.44
C ASP A 237 -6.07 -10.89 9.73
N ARG A 238 -7.08 -10.02 9.64
CA ARG A 238 -7.77 -9.37 10.77
C ARG A 238 -6.90 -8.38 11.52
N GLU A 239 -5.80 -7.94 10.92
CA GLU A 239 -4.90 -6.98 11.54
C GLU A 239 -5.33 -5.53 11.27
N LEU A 240 -6.18 -5.28 10.27
CA LEU A 240 -6.67 -3.97 9.90
C LEU A 240 -8.17 -3.96 9.60
N PHE A 241 -8.84 -2.86 9.92
CA PHE A 241 -10.14 -2.51 9.36
C PHE A 241 -10.20 -1.03 9.02
N PHE A 242 -11.19 -0.67 8.21
CA PHE A 242 -11.64 0.72 8.12
C PHE A 242 -13.16 0.78 8.07
N TRP A 243 -13.73 1.94 8.40
CA TRP A 243 -15.10 2.29 8.00
C TRP A 243 -15.25 3.79 7.76
N LEU A 244 -16.25 4.14 6.96
CA LEU A 244 -16.66 5.49 6.65
C LEU A 244 -17.94 5.87 7.38
N HIS A 245 -18.02 7.12 7.80
CA HIS A 245 -19.22 7.72 8.36
C HIS A 245 -19.55 8.94 7.52
N ALA A 246 -20.80 9.10 7.12
CA ALA A 246 -21.26 10.30 6.43
C ALA A 246 -22.72 10.57 6.83
N VAL A 247 -22.91 11.49 7.78
CA VAL A 247 -24.22 11.83 8.35
C VAL A 247 -24.33 13.32 8.57
N GLY A 248 -25.37 13.93 8.01
CA GLY A 248 -25.66 15.35 8.18
C GLY A 248 -24.51 16.22 7.68
N LEU A 249 -23.86 16.94 8.59
CA LEU A 249 -22.77 17.87 8.30
C LEU A 249 -21.40 17.21 8.25
N GLU A 250 -21.31 15.91 8.59
CA GLU A 250 -20.03 15.27 8.89
C GLU A 250 -19.75 14.13 7.91
N ALA A 251 -18.52 14.04 7.44
CA ALA A 251 -17.96 12.83 6.84
C ALA A 251 -16.69 12.43 7.58
N GLY A 252 -16.40 11.14 7.70
CA GLY A 252 -15.27 10.66 8.48
C GLY A 252 -14.76 9.31 8.02
N LEU A 253 -13.45 9.12 8.09
CA LEU A 253 -12.77 7.85 7.87
C LEU A 253 -12.16 7.40 9.19
N THR A 254 -12.53 6.20 9.63
CA THR A 254 -11.89 5.52 10.77
C THR A 254 -11.06 4.36 10.25
N VAL A 255 -9.79 4.31 10.64
CA VAL A 255 -8.89 3.18 10.35
C VAL A 255 -8.44 2.60 11.68
N GLY A 256 -8.57 1.29 11.82
CA GLY A 256 -8.14 0.57 13.00
C GLY A 256 -7.13 -0.52 12.69
N ILE A 257 -6.13 -0.66 13.54
CA ILE A 257 -5.12 -1.70 13.48
C ILE A 257 -5.10 -2.47 14.78
N ARG A 258 -4.92 -3.78 14.70
CA ARG A 258 -4.98 -4.66 15.86
C ARG A 258 -3.85 -4.35 16.83
N ARG A 259 -4.19 -4.34 18.11
CA ARG A 259 -3.24 -4.06 19.17
C ARG A 259 -2.30 -5.25 19.40
N GLY A 260 -1.01 -5.00 19.26
CA GLY A 260 0.06 -5.94 19.58
C GLY A 260 0.32 -6.05 21.08
N THR A 261 0.98 -7.13 21.47
CA THR A 261 1.37 -7.39 22.87
C THR A 261 2.76 -6.86 23.22
N ALA A 262 3.60 -6.56 22.22
CA ALA A 262 4.92 -5.97 22.40
C ALA A 262 5.34 -5.18 21.15
N TYR A 263 5.76 -3.93 21.36
CA TYR A 263 6.27 -3.06 20.31
C TYR A 263 7.74 -2.76 20.56
N THR A 264 8.56 -2.91 19.52
CA THR A 264 10.00 -2.60 19.56
C THR A 264 10.34 -1.77 18.34
N SER A 265 11.37 -0.92 18.41
CA SER A 265 11.87 -0.19 17.23
C SER A 265 12.25 -1.13 16.08
N ALA A 266 12.68 -2.36 16.39
CA ALA A 266 12.94 -3.39 15.39
C ALA A 266 11.70 -3.80 14.59
N LEU A 267 10.50 -3.73 15.19
CA LEU A 267 9.22 -3.99 14.49
C LEU A 267 8.87 -2.89 13.48
N ALA A 268 9.37 -1.68 13.67
CA ALA A 268 9.14 -0.56 12.74
C ALA A 268 10.24 -0.42 11.66
N ARG A 269 11.30 -1.23 11.72
CA ARG A 269 12.45 -1.12 10.79
C ARG A 269 12.00 -1.30 9.35
N GLY A 270 12.52 -0.47 8.44
CA GLY A 270 12.44 -0.69 7.01
C GLY A 270 11.89 0.51 6.25
N GLY A 271 11.58 0.28 4.97
CA GLY A 271 10.94 1.27 4.12
C GLY A 271 9.43 1.31 4.36
N TRP A 272 8.85 2.50 4.30
CA TRP A 272 7.44 2.78 4.52
C TRP A 272 6.92 3.65 3.38
N GLY A 273 5.73 3.32 2.90
CA GLY A 273 4.90 4.22 2.12
C GLY A 273 3.93 4.91 3.07
N VAL A 274 3.96 6.23 3.10
CA VAL A 274 3.16 7.02 4.04
C VAL A 274 2.26 7.94 3.25
N THR A 275 0.99 7.99 3.65
CA THR A 275 0.04 8.99 3.19
C THR A 275 -0.44 9.81 4.36
N ASP A 276 -0.59 11.11 4.14
CA ASP A 276 -1.15 12.03 5.12
C ASP A 276 -2.26 12.84 4.44
N LEU A 277 -3.29 13.18 5.21
CA LEU A 277 -4.30 14.16 4.82
C LEU A 277 -4.41 15.13 5.97
N ASP A 278 -4.04 16.38 5.71
CA ASP A 278 -3.97 17.42 6.71
C ASP A 278 -4.76 18.67 6.29
N ILE A 279 -5.32 19.37 7.27
CA ILE A 279 -6.20 20.53 7.03
C ILE A 279 -5.74 21.67 7.91
N SER A 280 -4.97 22.58 7.34
CA SER A 280 -4.46 23.74 8.05
C SER A 280 -5.42 24.92 7.95
N HIS A 281 -5.85 25.45 9.08
CA HIS A 281 -6.54 26.74 9.14
C HIS A 281 -5.47 27.81 9.31
N GLY A 282 -5.12 28.53 8.23
CA GLY A 282 -4.16 29.64 8.34
C GLY A 282 -4.58 30.68 9.39
N THR A 283 -3.71 31.65 9.70
CA THR A 283 -3.95 32.72 10.69
C THR A 283 -5.13 33.67 10.36
N GLY A 284 -5.90 33.39 9.30
CA GLY A 284 -7.04 34.18 8.84
C GLY A 284 -8.29 33.31 8.65
N PRO A 285 -9.50 33.83 8.96
CA PRO A 285 -10.75 33.09 8.97
C PRO A 285 -11.29 32.69 7.59
N THR A 286 -10.56 32.91 6.50
CA THR A 286 -11.17 32.90 5.15
C THR A 286 -10.75 31.77 4.23
N ASN A 287 -9.68 30.99 4.50
CA ASN A 287 -9.33 29.86 3.63
C ASN A 287 -8.52 28.79 4.39
N PRO A 288 -9.12 27.63 4.73
CA PRO A 288 -8.34 26.45 5.07
C PRO A 288 -7.48 26.01 3.86
N SER A 289 -6.25 25.62 4.12
CA SER A 289 -5.37 24.91 3.18
C SER A 289 -5.47 23.41 3.44
N TYR A 290 -5.42 22.62 2.37
CA TYR A 290 -5.51 21.17 2.42
C TYR A 290 -4.24 20.57 1.85
N TYR A 291 -3.70 19.59 2.57
CA TYR A 291 -2.48 18.89 2.20
C TYR A 291 -2.78 17.42 2.09
N THR A 292 -2.33 16.82 1.00
CA THR A 292 -2.13 15.37 0.96
C THR A 292 -0.69 15.08 0.67
N ASP A 293 -0.07 14.32 1.55
CA ASP A 293 1.30 13.87 1.35
C ASP A 293 1.32 12.44 0.85
N PHE A 294 2.21 12.17 -0.10
CA PHE A 294 2.54 10.83 -0.54
C PHE A 294 4.05 10.66 -0.46
N ALA A 295 4.50 10.01 0.61
CA ALA A 295 5.90 9.99 1.01
C ALA A 295 6.49 8.59 1.09
N ARG A 296 7.81 8.52 0.88
CA ARG A 296 8.61 7.35 1.24
C ARG A 296 9.46 7.69 2.45
N VAL A 297 9.37 6.85 3.47
CA VAL A 297 10.08 7.02 4.72
C VAL A 297 10.87 5.76 5.02
N GLU A 298 12.05 5.89 5.56
CA GLU A 298 12.87 4.79 6.07
C GLU A 298 13.07 4.99 7.57
N LEU A 299 12.69 3.95 8.33
CA LEU A 299 12.84 3.91 9.78
C LEU A 299 14.06 3.05 10.12
N VAL A 300 15.09 3.70 10.68
CA VAL A 300 16.36 3.07 11.05
C VAL A 300 16.47 3.01 12.57
N PRO A 301 16.29 1.83 13.21
CA PRO A 301 16.41 1.72 14.66
C PRO A 301 17.83 2.07 15.14
N LEU A 302 17.92 2.94 16.14
CA LEU A 302 19.18 3.25 16.85
C LEU A 302 19.34 2.40 18.11
N ASN A 303 18.24 2.11 18.79
CA ASN A 303 18.17 1.30 20.00
C ASN A 303 16.76 0.67 20.11
N PRO A 304 16.46 -0.20 21.11
CA PRO A 304 15.18 -0.92 21.17
C PRO A 304 13.90 -0.06 21.23
N THR A 305 14.03 1.22 21.59
CA THR A 305 12.90 2.14 21.79
C THR A 305 12.97 3.40 20.94
N ALA A 306 13.98 3.58 20.08
CA ALA A 306 14.11 4.76 19.25
C ALA A 306 14.93 4.52 17.97
N GLY A 307 14.74 5.39 16.98
CA GLY A 307 15.49 5.36 15.73
C GLY A 307 15.44 6.67 14.95
N LEU A 308 16.09 6.67 13.80
CA LEU A 308 16.10 7.77 12.84
C LEU A 308 15.02 7.56 11.79
N VAL A 309 14.53 8.69 11.30
CA VAL A 309 13.60 8.77 10.18
C VAL A 309 14.31 9.50 9.06
N THR A 310 14.46 8.86 7.91
CA THR A 310 15.01 9.47 6.71
C THR A 310 14.05 9.23 5.56
N GLY A 311 13.71 10.24 4.77
CA GLY A 311 12.75 10.04 3.69
C GLY A 311 12.73 11.17 2.68
N SER A 312 11.94 10.96 1.64
CA SER A 312 11.55 11.98 0.67
C SER A 312 10.04 12.10 0.73
N THR A 313 9.53 13.28 1.10
CA THR A 313 8.12 13.61 0.89
C THR A 313 7.95 14.01 -0.57
N ILE A 314 6.79 13.69 -1.12
CA ILE A 314 6.19 14.56 -2.13
C ILE A 314 4.93 15.08 -1.45
N ALA A 315 5.00 16.32 -0.97
CA ALA A 315 3.80 17.00 -0.49
C ALA A 315 3.02 17.51 -1.70
N PHE A 316 1.70 17.46 -1.61
CA PHE A 316 0.81 18.15 -2.53
C PHE A 316 -0.06 19.10 -1.71
N GLU A 317 0.29 20.38 -1.75
CA GLU A 317 -0.61 21.42 -1.28
C GLU A 317 -1.69 21.66 -2.35
N THR A 318 -2.94 21.73 -1.90
CA THR A 318 -4.04 22.28 -2.69
C THR A 318 -4.59 23.45 -1.90
N ASP A 319 -4.03 24.63 -2.14
CA ASP A 319 -4.64 25.86 -1.69
C ASP A 319 -5.77 26.26 -2.67
N PRO A 320 -6.64 27.22 -2.32
CA PRO A 320 -7.64 27.74 -3.26
C PRO A 320 -7.06 28.32 -4.56
N SER A 321 -5.73 28.56 -4.62
CA SER A 321 -5.03 29.02 -5.82
C SER A 321 -4.52 27.88 -6.72
N GLY A 322 -4.62 26.62 -6.26
CA GLY A 322 -4.19 25.42 -6.96
C GLY A 322 -2.67 25.25 -6.99
N THR A 323 -1.94 25.87 -6.06
CA THR A 323 -0.47 25.82 -6.05
C THR A 323 0.04 24.54 -5.40
N THR A 324 0.81 23.75 -6.13
CA THR A 324 1.50 22.55 -5.61
C THR A 324 2.90 22.92 -5.13
N ASP A 325 3.21 22.72 -3.84
CA ASP A 325 4.57 22.83 -3.32
C ASP A 325 5.17 21.44 -3.04
N VAL A 326 6.38 21.19 -3.52
CA VAL A 326 7.09 19.91 -3.31
C VAL A 326 8.05 20.10 -2.16
N SER A 327 7.69 19.58 -0.98
CA SER A 327 8.56 19.67 0.19
C SER A 327 9.81 18.79 0.07
N GLY A 328 10.89 19.24 0.70
CA GLY A 328 12.23 18.63 0.66
C GLY A 328 12.35 17.32 1.48
N PRO A 329 13.58 16.79 1.65
CA PRO A 329 13.80 15.55 2.37
C PRO A 329 13.31 15.61 3.83
N LEU A 330 12.66 14.54 4.30
CA LEU A 330 12.29 14.35 5.71
C LEU A 330 13.48 13.81 6.48
N ALA A 331 13.86 14.51 7.56
CA ALA A 331 14.75 14.00 8.57
C ALA A 331 14.09 14.17 9.94
N GLY A 332 14.11 13.10 10.75
CA GLY A 332 13.44 13.09 12.04
C GLY A 332 13.96 11.99 12.97
N ILE A 333 13.36 11.94 14.17
CA ILE A 333 13.61 10.89 15.17
C ILE A 333 12.25 10.28 15.50
N PHE A 334 12.22 8.96 15.69
CA PHE A 334 11.07 8.27 16.25
C PHE A 334 11.42 7.61 17.57
N ALA A 335 10.47 7.55 18.49
CA ALA A 335 10.53 6.69 19.66
C ALA A 335 9.34 5.74 19.65
N ILE A 336 9.49 4.52 20.18
CA ILE A 336 8.41 3.57 20.40
C ILE A 336 8.32 3.29 21.89
N ASN A 337 7.14 3.53 22.46
CA ASN A 337 6.88 3.20 23.86
C ASN A 337 6.24 1.82 24.03
N ALA A 338 6.10 1.37 25.28
CA ALA A 338 5.63 0.04 25.62
C ALA A 338 4.19 -0.27 25.19
N ILE A 339 3.38 0.75 24.88
CA ILE A 339 2.00 0.59 24.40
C ILE A 339 1.88 0.75 22.88
N GLY A 340 3.00 0.83 22.16
CA GLY A 340 3.04 0.92 20.70
C GLY A 340 2.78 2.31 20.14
N GLU A 341 2.82 3.35 20.97
CA GLU A 341 2.87 4.71 20.43
C GLU A 341 4.22 4.92 19.77
N LEU A 342 4.15 5.36 18.52
CA LEU A 342 5.25 5.85 17.72
C LEU A 342 5.10 7.38 17.63
N PRO A 343 5.50 8.18 18.64
CA PRO A 343 5.71 9.61 18.43
C PRO A 343 6.74 9.78 17.32
N LEU A 344 6.26 10.23 16.17
CA LEU A 344 7.06 10.52 15.00
C LEU A 344 7.30 12.03 14.96
N THR A 345 8.53 12.47 15.22
CA THR A 345 8.89 13.88 15.11
C THR A 345 9.51 14.11 13.74
N VAL A 346 8.74 14.67 12.81
CA VAL A 346 9.20 15.04 11.46
C VAL A 346 9.32 16.56 11.38
N GLY A 347 10.54 17.09 11.22
CA GLY A 347 10.77 18.49 10.81
C GLY A 347 10.29 19.62 11.75
N GLY A 348 9.72 19.33 12.93
CA GLY A 348 9.18 20.33 13.86
C GLY A 348 9.12 19.88 15.32
N PRO A 349 8.69 20.75 16.26
CA PRO A 349 8.64 20.44 17.70
C PRO A 349 7.49 19.51 18.10
N THR A 350 6.49 19.32 17.24
CA THR A 350 5.31 18.51 17.51
C THR A 350 5.52 17.06 17.05
N ALA A 351 5.32 16.12 17.97
CA ALA A 351 5.33 14.70 17.65
C ALA A 351 3.97 14.29 17.08
N LEU A 352 3.97 13.60 15.94
CA LEU A 352 2.79 12.95 15.37
C LEU A 352 2.54 11.66 16.16
N PRO A 353 1.46 11.56 16.94
CA PRO A 353 1.18 10.34 17.66
C PRO A 353 0.66 9.30 16.67
N ALA A 354 1.48 8.30 16.39
CA ALA A 354 1.11 7.16 15.57
C ALA A 354 1.11 5.86 16.39
N ARG A 355 0.57 4.80 15.79
CA ARG A 355 0.47 3.44 16.35
C ARG A 355 0.87 2.45 15.28
N LEU A 356 1.58 1.42 15.70
CA LEU A 356 2.01 0.31 14.84
C LEU A 356 1.03 -0.86 14.99
N SER A 357 0.82 -1.62 13.93
CA SER A 357 0.04 -2.86 13.96
C SER A 357 0.81 -3.95 14.72
N ALA A 358 0.11 -4.99 15.17
CA ALA A 358 0.75 -6.07 15.92
C ALA A 358 1.86 -6.78 15.12
N ASP A 359 1.71 -6.86 13.80
CA ASP A 359 2.66 -7.47 12.88
C ASP A 359 3.76 -6.50 12.39
N GLY A 360 3.63 -5.19 12.64
CA GLY A 360 4.59 -4.18 12.21
C GLY A 360 4.47 -3.74 10.76
N THR A 361 3.39 -4.11 10.06
CA THR A 361 3.23 -3.79 8.63
C THR A 361 2.40 -2.54 8.36
N PHE A 362 1.73 -1.99 9.37
CA PHE A 362 0.91 -0.78 9.26
C PHE A 362 1.17 0.21 10.37
N VAL A 363 1.07 1.49 10.02
CA VAL A 363 1.00 2.59 10.97
C VAL A 363 -0.29 3.37 10.75
N VAL A 364 -0.98 3.73 11.83
CA VAL A 364 -2.05 4.73 11.82
C VAL A 364 -1.74 5.81 12.84
N GLY A 365 -1.98 7.06 12.51
CA GLY A 365 -1.74 8.18 13.41
C GLY A 365 -2.61 9.37 13.06
N ARG A 366 -2.37 10.46 13.77
CA ARG A 366 -2.95 11.77 13.44
C ARG A 366 -1.86 12.82 13.38
N THR A 367 -2.10 13.88 12.61
CA THR A 367 -1.32 15.09 12.72
C THR A 367 -1.74 15.88 13.95
N LEU A 368 -0.74 16.45 14.61
CA LEU A 368 -0.86 17.39 15.72
C LEU A 368 0.09 18.52 15.41
N ASP A 369 -0.26 19.41 14.49
CA ASP A 369 0.35 20.73 14.47
C ASP A 369 -0.62 21.72 15.15
N ASP A 370 -0.15 22.92 15.45
CA ASP A 370 -0.96 23.93 16.12
C ASP A 370 -2.05 24.53 15.21
N TRP A 371 -2.22 24.00 13.99
CA TRP A 371 -3.03 24.63 12.93
C TRP A 371 -3.91 23.63 12.17
N ALA A 372 -3.75 22.34 12.39
CA ALA A 372 -4.34 21.31 11.56
C ALA A 372 -4.71 20.03 12.33
N GLY A 373 -5.57 19.27 11.67
CA GLY A 373 -5.99 17.95 12.09
C GLY A 373 -6.08 17.05 10.88
N GLY A 374 -5.38 15.92 10.96
CA GLY A 374 -5.20 15.03 9.84
C GLY A 374 -5.12 13.55 10.21
N LEU A 375 -4.94 12.71 9.19
CA LEU A 375 -4.88 11.26 9.27
C LEU A 375 -3.62 10.74 8.58
N LEU A 376 -2.74 10.14 9.39
CA LEU A 376 -1.51 9.51 8.92
C LEU A 376 -1.76 8.02 8.73
N LEU A 377 -1.48 7.50 7.53
CA LEU A 377 -1.50 6.07 7.22
C LEU A 377 -0.13 5.66 6.68
N GLY A 378 0.41 4.56 7.19
CA GLY A 378 1.69 4.01 6.77
C GLY A 378 1.58 2.54 6.44
N LEU A 379 2.26 2.13 5.37
CA LEU A 379 2.41 0.74 4.93
C LEU A 379 3.88 0.38 4.89
N HIS A 380 4.25 -0.72 5.54
CA HIS A 380 5.60 -1.27 5.43
C HIS A 380 5.81 -1.79 4.01
N ARG A 381 6.98 -1.50 3.46
CA ARG A 381 7.35 -1.85 2.09
C ARG A 381 8.27 -3.06 2.12
N CYS A 382 7.75 -4.15 1.57
CA CYS A 382 8.59 -5.23 1.07
C CYS A 382 9.16 -4.82 -0.29
N ALA A 383 10.48 -4.84 -0.41
CA ALA A 383 11.13 -4.67 -1.69
C ALA A 383 10.80 -5.88 -2.59
N PHE A 384 10.52 -5.61 -3.87
CA PHE A 384 10.39 -6.68 -4.84
C PHE A 384 11.72 -7.37 -5.10
N ALA A 385 11.63 -8.61 -5.59
CA ALA A 385 12.79 -9.27 -6.12
C ALA A 385 13.34 -8.48 -7.32
N GLN A 386 14.59 -8.08 -7.23
CA GLN A 386 15.29 -7.28 -8.21
C GLN A 386 16.27 -8.16 -8.98
N GLN A 387 16.12 -8.23 -10.29
CA GLN A 387 17.14 -8.82 -11.16
C GLN A 387 18.35 -7.87 -11.27
N TYR A 388 19.55 -8.44 -11.30
CA TYR A 388 20.80 -7.70 -11.43
C TYR A 388 21.86 -8.47 -12.21
N GLY A 389 22.80 -7.74 -12.79
CA GLY A 389 23.85 -8.33 -13.63
C GLY A 389 23.35 -8.80 -14.99
N ASN A 390 24.26 -9.36 -15.78
CA ASN A 390 23.98 -9.89 -17.11
C ASN A 390 23.83 -11.41 -17.08
N ALA A 391 22.85 -11.93 -17.79
CA ALA A 391 22.69 -13.36 -18.00
C ALA A 391 23.68 -13.89 -19.05
N THR A 392 23.96 -15.20 -19.01
CA THR A 392 24.78 -15.90 -20.01
C THR A 392 23.84 -16.67 -20.95
N PRO A 393 23.64 -16.22 -22.20
CA PRO A 393 22.75 -16.90 -23.13
C PRO A 393 23.34 -18.25 -23.56
N GLY A 394 22.44 -19.20 -23.84
CA GLY A 394 22.79 -20.52 -24.38
C GLY A 394 22.23 -20.75 -25.77
N ALA A 395 21.59 -21.90 -25.99
CA ALA A 395 21.03 -22.28 -27.29
C ALA A 395 20.09 -21.20 -27.85
N ALA A 396 20.25 -20.91 -29.14
CA ALA A 396 19.53 -19.86 -29.85
C ALA A 396 19.69 -18.43 -29.27
N GLY A 397 20.73 -18.19 -28.45
CA GLY A 397 20.95 -16.90 -27.80
C GLY A 397 19.95 -16.60 -26.69
N ILE A 398 19.21 -17.60 -26.19
CA ILE A 398 18.22 -17.43 -25.13
C ILE A 398 18.93 -17.61 -23.78
N ALA A 399 18.75 -16.64 -22.90
CA ALA A 399 19.18 -16.75 -21.51
C ALA A 399 18.02 -17.20 -20.61
N PRO A 400 18.26 -18.09 -19.62
CA PRO A 400 17.26 -18.43 -18.64
C PRO A 400 16.89 -17.20 -17.79
N SER A 401 15.62 -17.07 -17.42
CA SER A 401 15.12 -16.07 -16.47
C SER A 401 14.94 -16.72 -15.10
N LEU A 402 15.18 -15.94 -14.05
CA LEU A 402 14.91 -16.33 -12.67
C LEU A 402 14.03 -15.26 -12.04
N ASP A 403 12.86 -15.66 -11.58
CA ASP A 403 11.82 -14.79 -11.03
C ASP A 403 11.22 -15.41 -9.76
N THR A 404 10.46 -14.64 -8.98
CA THR A 404 9.71 -15.18 -7.84
C THR A 404 8.33 -15.66 -8.25
N GLY A 405 7.76 -16.58 -7.49
CA GLY A 405 6.39 -17.07 -7.57
C GLY A 405 5.71 -17.04 -6.20
N GLY A 406 4.38 -17.06 -6.19
CA GLY A 406 3.62 -17.16 -4.93
C GLY A 406 3.62 -15.90 -4.07
N GLY A 407 3.80 -14.72 -4.69
CA GLY A 407 3.73 -13.42 -4.01
C GLY A 407 5.09 -12.89 -3.54
N PHE A 408 5.05 -11.96 -2.59
CA PHE A 408 6.23 -11.29 -2.06
C PHE A 408 6.98 -12.17 -1.06
N PRO A 409 8.29 -11.95 -0.88
CA PRO A 409 9.11 -12.73 0.04
C PRO A 409 8.94 -12.31 1.51
N TYR A 410 7.70 -12.32 2.03
CA TYR A 410 7.44 -11.98 3.44
C TYR A 410 7.54 -13.20 4.37
N LEU A 411 7.79 -12.95 5.65
CA LEU A 411 7.92 -13.98 6.68
C LEU A 411 6.60 -14.73 6.86
N GLY A 412 6.64 -16.06 6.71
CA GLY A 412 5.45 -16.89 6.78
C GLY A 412 4.77 -17.14 5.43
N ASN A 413 5.27 -16.57 4.33
CA ASN A 413 4.75 -16.88 3.00
C ASN A 413 5.04 -18.35 2.62
N ALA A 414 4.06 -19.23 2.87
CA ALA A 414 4.11 -20.64 2.52
C ALA A 414 4.02 -20.91 1.01
N GLY A 415 3.50 -19.95 0.24
CA GLY A 415 3.36 -20.03 -1.21
C GLY A 415 4.59 -19.58 -1.99
N PHE A 416 5.56 -18.94 -1.34
CA PHE A 416 6.73 -18.38 -2.01
C PHE A 416 7.51 -19.45 -2.78
N ALA A 417 7.89 -19.12 -4.01
CA ALA A 417 8.59 -20.01 -4.91
C ALA A 417 9.60 -19.24 -5.77
N LEU A 418 10.52 -19.98 -6.37
CA LEU A 418 11.52 -19.47 -7.30
C LEU A 418 11.31 -20.14 -8.63
N ASN A 419 11.08 -19.33 -9.66
CA ASN A 419 10.69 -19.79 -10.98
C ASN A 419 11.87 -19.58 -11.94
N VAL A 420 12.38 -20.68 -12.47
CA VAL A 420 13.29 -20.66 -13.60
C VAL A 420 12.47 -20.82 -14.86
N SER A 421 12.65 -19.93 -15.84
CA SER A 421 11.98 -20.02 -17.14
C SER A 421 12.96 -19.78 -18.28
N ARG A 422 12.53 -20.05 -19.52
CA ARG A 422 13.33 -19.83 -20.73
C ARG A 422 14.65 -20.61 -20.79
N GLY A 423 14.76 -21.70 -20.03
CA GLY A 423 15.88 -22.64 -20.16
C GLY A 423 15.68 -23.59 -21.35
N VAL A 424 16.62 -24.51 -21.54
CA VAL A 424 16.46 -25.62 -22.50
C VAL A 424 15.54 -26.69 -21.89
N GLY A 425 14.57 -27.19 -22.67
CA GLY A 425 13.62 -28.18 -22.17
C GLY A 425 14.28 -29.50 -21.76
N ALA A 426 13.82 -30.10 -20.66
CA ALA A 426 14.41 -31.29 -20.00
C ALA A 426 15.87 -31.14 -19.52
N ALA A 427 16.43 -29.93 -19.54
CA ALA A 427 17.81 -29.71 -19.11
C ALA A 427 17.93 -29.76 -17.58
N PRO A 428 19.01 -30.35 -17.04
CA PRO A 428 19.40 -30.15 -15.65
C PRO A 428 19.62 -28.66 -15.34
N CYS A 429 19.14 -28.23 -14.18
CA CYS A 429 19.28 -26.88 -13.67
C CYS A 429 19.80 -26.93 -12.23
N ILE A 430 20.67 -26.01 -11.84
CA ILE A 430 21.08 -25.78 -10.47
C ILE A 430 20.62 -24.39 -10.09
N LEU A 431 19.80 -24.28 -9.05
CA LEU A 431 19.45 -23.02 -8.44
C LEU A 431 20.32 -22.82 -7.20
N VAL A 432 20.95 -21.66 -7.07
CA VAL A 432 21.74 -21.30 -5.89
C VAL A 432 21.05 -20.23 -5.04
N LEU A 433 21.31 -20.27 -3.74
CA LEU A 433 20.91 -19.27 -2.77
C LEU A 433 22.14 -18.85 -1.97
N ALA A 434 22.32 -17.55 -1.73
CA ALA A 434 23.47 -16.98 -1.01
C ALA A 434 23.07 -15.73 -0.20
N TYR A 435 23.89 -15.37 0.79
CA TYR A 435 23.70 -14.18 1.64
C TYR A 435 24.39 -12.90 1.14
N ALA A 436 25.31 -13.01 0.18
CA ALA A 436 26.03 -11.88 -0.34
C ALA A 436 26.06 -11.89 -1.88
N PRO A 437 25.94 -10.71 -2.52
CA PRO A 437 26.18 -10.59 -3.96
C PRO A 437 27.69 -10.61 -4.22
N SER A 438 28.07 -10.79 -5.47
CA SER A 438 29.42 -10.46 -5.94
C SER A 438 29.38 -9.31 -6.93
N ALA A 439 30.53 -8.68 -7.18
CA ALA A 439 30.68 -7.66 -8.21
C ALA A 439 30.69 -8.25 -9.64
N GLY A 440 30.39 -9.54 -9.80
CA GLY A 440 30.51 -10.29 -11.04
C GLY A 440 31.83 -11.05 -11.12
N ILE A 441 31.81 -12.35 -10.80
CA ILE A 441 32.98 -13.23 -10.90
C ILE A 441 32.89 -13.98 -12.24
N PRO A 442 33.81 -13.74 -13.19
CA PRO A 442 33.82 -14.49 -14.45
C PRO A 442 34.03 -15.98 -14.17
N LEU A 443 33.12 -16.82 -14.65
CA LEU A 443 33.20 -18.28 -14.51
C LEU A 443 32.62 -18.95 -15.74
N LEU A 444 33.37 -19.88 -16.33
CA LEU A 444 32.86 -20.73 -17.43
C LEU A 444 32.27 -19.94 -18.61
N GLY A 445 32.83 -18.76 -18.91
CA GLY A 445 32.34 -17.88 -19.98
C GLY A 445 31.07 -17.08 -19.64
N GLY A 446 30.54 -17.26 -18.42
CA GLY A 446 29.49 -16.44 -17.82
C GLY A 446 29.99 -15.62 -16.64
N THR A 447 29.05 -15.09 -15.86
CA THR A 447 29.35 -14.31 -14.64
C THR A 447 28.51 -14.83 -13.47
N LEU A 448 29.17 -15.16 -12.36
CA LEU A 448 28.50 -15.39 -11.08
C LEU A 448 28.17 -14.05 -10.45
N TRP A 449 26.93 -13.89 -10.02
CA TRP A 449 26.44 -12.65 -9.39
C TRP A 449 26.30 -12.75 -7.87
N PHE A 450 26.62 -13.90 -7.28
CA PHE A 450 26.68 -14.12 -5.84
C PHE A 450 28.11 -14.39 -5.37
N ASP A 451 28.37 -14.20 -4.08
CA ASP A 451 29.63 -14.59 -3.43
C ASP A 451 29.61 -16.09 -3.08
N PRO A 452 30.47 -16.93 -3.68
CA PRO A 452 30.51 -18.36 -3.40
C PRO A 452 30.84 -18.70 -1.94
N SER A 453 31.53 -17.81 -1.22
CA SER A 453 31.84 -18.00 0.21
C SER A 453 30.62 -17.77 1.12
N ALA A 454 29.57 -17.11 0.60
CA ALA A 454 28.31 -16.85 1.26
C ALA A 454 27.17 -17.77 0.76
N LEU A 455 27.52 -18.90 0.12
CA LEU A 455 26.55 -19.88 -0.38
C LEU A 455 25.79 -20.51 0.79
N LEU A 456 24.46 -20.41 0.74
CA LEU A 456 23.55 -21.02 1.69
C LEU A 456 23.22 -22.46 1.29
N THR A 457 22.78 -22.63 0.05
CA THR A 457 22.36 -23.91 -0.49
C THR A 457 22.34 -23.88 -2.01
N SER A 458 22.34 -25.07 -2.61
CA SER A 458 22.13 -25.28 -4.04
C SER A 458 21.15 -26.43 -4.25
N VAL A 459 20.18 -26.26 -5.12
CA VAL A 459 19.14 -27.25 -5.40
C VAL A 459 19.21 -27.64 -6.87
N GLY A 460 19.33 -28.94 -7.13
CA GLY A 460 19.21 -29.49 -8.47
C GLY A 460 17.75 -29.63 -8.88
N LEU A 461 17.43 -29.16 -10.09
CA LEU A 461 16.12 -29.22 -10.72
C LEU A 461 16.28 -29.84 -12.12
N VAL A 462 15.18 -30.35 -12.67
CA VAL A 462 15.10 -30.68 -14.10
C VAL A 462 14.01 -29.81 -14.70
N LEU A 463 14.35 -29.04 -15.73
CA LEU A 463 13.39 -28.17 -16.39
C LEU A 463 12.37 -29.01 -17.16
N SER A 464 11.12 -28.56 -17.19
CA SER A 464 10.06 -29.14 -18.02
C SER A 464 10.28 -28.81 -19.52
N GLY A 465 9.30 -29.12 -20.38
CA GLY A 465 9.37 -28.80 -21.81
C GLY A 465 10.02 -29.89 -22.69
N ALA A 466 9.94 -29.71 -24.01
CA ALA A 466 10.46 -30.67 -24.98
C ALA A 466 12.00 -30.76 -24.91
N VAL A 467 12.54 -31.98 -24.90
CA VAL A 467 13.98 -32.25 -24.74
C VAL A 467 14.80 -31.46 -25.75
N GLY A 468 15.73 -30.63 -25.26
CA GLY A 468 16.65 -29.87 -26.10
C GLY A 468 16.04 -28.65 -26.79
N ALA A 469 14.73 -28.38 -26.62
CA ALA A 469 14.09 -27.22 -27.22
C ALA A 469 14.52 -25.92 -26.49
N PRO A 470 15.19 -24.97 -27.18
CA PRO A 470 15.63 -23.72 -26.55
C PRO A 470 14.44 -22.88 -26.08
N GLY A 471 14.51 -22.36 -24.85
CA GLY A 471 13.49 -21.51 -24.27
C GLY A 471 12.22 -22.23 -23.77
N ALA A 472 12.08 -23.52 -24.02
CA ALA A 472 10.91 -24.31 -23.60
C ALA A 472 10.98 -24.78 -22.13
N GLY A 473 12.15 -24.68 -21.50
CA GLY A 473 12.41 -25.17 -20.16
C GLY A 473 11.90 -24.24 -19.07
N SER A 474 11.15 -24.81 -18.12
CA SER A 474 10.75 -24.12 -16.88
C SER A 474 10.69 -25.05 -15.68
N ALA A 475 10.95 -24.52 -14.48
CA ALA A 475 10.76 -25.21 -13.21
C ALA A 475 10.40 -24.20 -12.12
N ALA A 476 9.64 -24.65 -11.12
CA ALA A 476 9.37 -23.89 -9.91
C ALA A 476 9.95 -24.65 -8.71
N LEU A 477 10.75 -23.98 -7.89
CA LEU A 477 11.19 -24.48 -6.59
C LEU A 477 10.33 -23.82 -5.50
N PRO A 478 9.41 -24.55 -4.86
CA PRO A 478 8.73 -24.06 -3.67
C PRO A 478 9.76 -23.77 -2.58
N LEU A 479 9.76 -22.55 -2.04
CA LEU A 479 10.64 -22.10 -0.98
C LEU A 479 9.81 -21.37 0.08
N ALA A 480 8.98 -22.11 0.81
CA ALA A 480 8.19 -21.54 1.89
C ALA A 480 9.09 -20.73 2.85
N ILE A 481 8.74 -19.48 3.10
CA ILE A 481 9.51 -18.59 3.99
C ILE A 481 8.99 -18.80 5.41
N PRO A 482 9.82 -19.27 6.35
CA PRO A 482 9.40 -19.45 7.73
C PRO A 482 9.02 -18.11 8.37
N ALA A 483 8.00 -18.10 9.24
CA ALA A 483 7.64 -16.95 10.07
C ALA A 483 8.62 -16.76 11.25
N ILE A 484 9.93 -16.68 10.95
CA ILE A 484 11.00 -16.53 11.95
C ILE A 484 11.43 -15.05 11.98
N PRO A 485 11.16 -14.30 13.07
CA PRO A 485 11.43 -12.87 13.13
C PRO A 485 12.89 -12.46 12.88
N SER A 486 13.86 -13.35 13.09
CA SER A 486 15.29 -13.08 12.83
C SER A 486 15.67 -13.10 11.35
N LEU A 487 14.74 -13.49 10.46
CA LEU A 487 14.92 -13.42 9.02
C LEU A 487 14.46 -12.08 8.43
N ASP A 488 13.81 -11.23 9.23
CA ASP A 488 13.35 -9.91 8.80
C ASP A 488 14.52 -9.00 8.39
N GLY A 489 14.42 -8.38 7.23
CA GLY A 489 15.48 -7.62 6.55
C GLY A 489 16.60 -8.49 5.96
N ALA A 490 16.51 -9.83 6.01
CA ALA A 490 17.54 -10.68 5.43
C ALA A 490 17.50 -10.59 3.90
N ARG A 491 18.58 -10.11 3.31
CA ARG A 491 18.72 -10.07 1.85
C ARG A 491 19.33 -11.35 1.32
N LEU A 492 18.66 -11.96 0.35
CA LEU A 492 19.06 -13.19 -0.30
C LEU A 492 19.37 -12.93 -1.77
N PHE A 493 20.34 -13.68 -2.29
CA PHE A 493 20.83 -13.59 -3.65
C PHE A 493 20.78 -14.95 -4.30
N GLN A 494 20.34 -14.99 -5.56
CA GLN A 494 20.13 -16.22 -6.29
C GLN A 494 20.57 -16.12 -7.73
N GLN A 495 20.84 -17.28 -8.31
CA GLN A 495 21.10 -17.43 -9.73
C GLN A 495 20.72 -18.83 -10.17
N ALA A 496 20.27 -18.98 -11.41
CA ALA A 496 20.00 -20.29 -12.02
C ALA A 496 21.11 -20.62 -13.03
N PHE A 497 21.54 -21.87 -13.02
CA PHE A 497 22.51 -22.45 -13.94
C PHE A 497 21.84 -23.58 -14.71
N VAL A 498 21.76 -23.48 -16.03
CA VAL A 498 21.12 -24.49 -16.86
C VAL A 498 22.17 -25.16 -17.73
N LEU A 499 22.20 -26.49 -17.71
CA LEU A 499 23.09 -27.25 -18.57
C LEU A 499 22.65 -27.11 -20.03
N ASP A 500 23.48 -26.46 -20.82
CA ASP A 500 23.18 -26.07 -22.19
C ASP A 500 24.44 -26.19 -23.05
N ALA A 501 24.49 -27.22 -23.90
CA ALA A 501 25.67 -27.53 -24.72
C ALA A 501 26.04 -26.42 -25.71
N ALA A 502 25.14 -25.48 -26.01
CA ALA A 502 25.41 -24.35 -26.88
C ALA A 502 25.93 -23.11 -26.13
N ALA A 503 25.82 -23.09 -24.79
CA ALA A 503 26.35 -22.02 -23.96
C ALA A 503 27.87 -22.15 -23.76
N PRO A 504 28.59 -21.05 -23.44
CA PRO A 504 29.99 -21.12 -23.05
C PRO A 504 30.23 -22.17 -21.95
N ALA A 505 31.19 -23.07 -22.21
CA ALA A 505 31.52 -24.19 -21.32
C ALA A 505 30.32 -25.09 -20.91
N GLY A 506 29.24 -25.10 -21.70
CA GLY A 506 28.08 -25.97 -21.48
C GLY A 506 27.08 -25.45 -20.46
N LEU A 507 27.15 -24.17 -20.04
CA LEU A 507 26.32 -23.63 -18.97
C LEU A 507 25.73 -22.26 -19.34
N SER A 508 24.40 -22.18 -19.48
CA SER A 508 23.70 -20.90 -19.51
C SER A 508 23.35 -20.46 -18.09
N MET A 509 23.37 -19.16 -17.83
CA MET A 509 23.20 -18.59 -16.49
C MET A 509 22.14 -17.50 -16.55
N SER A 510 21.27 -17.42 -15.55
CA SER A 510 20.35 -16.29 -15.44
C SER A 510 21.08 -15.02 -14.99
N THR A 511 20.38 -13.89 -15.02
CA THR A 511 20.71 -12.75 -14.16
C THR A 511 20.72 -13.19 -12.69
N GLY A 512 21.39 -12.43 -11.84
CA GLY A 512 21.20 -12.56 -10.40
C GLY A 512 19.81 -12.09 -10.01
N LEU A 513 19.19 -12.72 -9.03
CA LEU A 513 17.94 -12.27 -8.41
C LEU A 513 18.22 -11.96 -6.94
N SER A 514 17.91 -10.74 -6.50
CA SER A 514 18.04 -10.35 -5.09
C SER A 514 16.68 -10.03 -4.52
N PHE A 515 16.40 -10.45 -3.30
CA PHE A 515 15.21 -10.02 -2.59
C PHE A 515 15.48 -9.92 -1.10
N GLU A 516 14.71 -9.08 -0.43
CA GLU A 516 14.77 -8.90 1.01
C GLU A 516 13.57 -9.59 1.64
N LEU A 517 13.82 -10.40 2.65
CA LEU A 517 12.77 -10.94 3.48
C LEU A 517 12.21 -9.82 4.35
N CYS A 518 10.91 -9.61 4.32
CA CYS A 518 10.22 -8.59 5.11
C CYS A 518 9.15 -9.24 5.97
N ARG A 519 8.59 -8.51 6.95
CA ARG A 519 7.46 -9.01 7.74
C ARG A 519 6.15 -9.04 6.98
#